data_AF-A0A9E3XI82-F1
#
_entry.id   AF-A0A9E3XI82-F1
#
_cell.length_a   1.000
_cell.length_b   1.000
_cell.length_c   1.000
_cell.angle_alpha   90.00
_cell.angle_beta   90.00
_cell.angle_gamma   90.00
#
_symmetry.space_group_name_H-M   'P 1'
#
loop_
_entity.id
_entity.type
_entity.pdbx_description
1 polymer ?
#
loop_
_entity_poly.entity_id
_entity_poly.type
_entity_poly.pdbx_seq_one_letter_code
_entity_poly.pdbx_strand_id
1 'polypeptide(L)'
;KTVADIFENSASLAGQTVRVKGKVVKYNANIMGRNWIHLQDGTGEKGSNDLTVTSDQPAAVGDVVVAEGVVAIDQDLGSGYFYKVILEKATIEKQ
;
A
#
# COMPACT_ATOMS: atom_id res chain seq x y z
N LYS A 1 -10.26 -3.25 5.66
CA LYS A 1 -10.76 -2.86 4.33
C LYS A 1 -10.09 -3.74 3.30
N THR A 2 -10.72 -3.95 2.15
CA THR A 2 -10.07 -4.60 1.01
C THR A 2 -9.20 -3.61 0.25
N VAL A 3 -8.35 -4.10 -0.65
CA VAL A 3 -7.60 -3.26 -1.59
C VAL A 3 -8.56 -2.47 -2.47
N ALA A 4 -9.58 -3.13 -3.05
CA ALA A 4 -10.60 -2.46 -3.86
C ALA A 4 -11.32 -1.34 -3.11
N ASP A 5 -11.75 -1.59 -1.86
CA ASP A 5 -12.45 -0.59 -1.06
C ASP A 5 -11.62 0.69 -0.89
N ILE A 6 -10.30 0.55 -0.73
CA ILE A 6 -9.38 1.68 -0.54
C ILE A 6 -9.26 2.49 -1.83
N PHE A 7 -9.21 1.83 -2.99
CA PHE A 7 -9.20 2.51 -4.28
C PHE A 7 -10.53 3.20 -4.59
N GLU A 8 -11.66 2.53 -4.34
CA GLU A 8 -13.00 3.07 -4.60
C GLU A 8 -13.34 4.25 -3.70
N ASN A 9 -12.92 4.20 -2.44
CA ASN A 9 -13.20 5.22 -1.43
C ASN A 9 -12.00 6.13 -1.15
N SER A 10 -11.01 6.18 -2.05
CA SER A 10 -9.74 6.87 -1.79
C SER A 10 -9.90 8.33 -1.42
N ALA A 11 -10.82 9.05 -2.08
CA ALA A 11 -11.10 10.45 -1.80
C ALA A 11 -11.65 10.70 -0.39
N SER A 12 -12.50 9.80 0.13
CA SER A 12 -13.03 9.92 1.49
C SER A 12 -12.04 9.45 2.55
N LEU A 13 -11.16 8.52 2.20
CA LEU A 13 -10.14 7.96 3.08
C LEU A 13 -8.84 8.77 3.11
N ALA A 14 -8.65 9.72 2.20
CA ALA A 14 -7.45 10.55 2.14
C ALA A 14 -7.13 11.20 3.51
N GLY A 15 -5.90 11.04 3.97
CA GLY A 15 -5.43 11.50 5.28
C GLY A 15 -5.84 10.61 6.47
N GLN A 16 -6.69 9.60 6.26
CA GLN A 16 -7.12 8.69 7.32
C GLN A 16 -6.19 7.47 7.44
N THR A 17 -6.07 6.96 8.67
CA THR A 17 -5.39 5.68 8.91
C THR A 17 -6.35 4.53 8.63
N VAL A 18 -5.92 3.56 7.82
CA VAL A 18 -6.70 2.37 7.46
C VAL A 18 -5.89 1.10 7.65
N ARG A 19 -6.60 0.00 7.92
CA ARG A 19 -6.06 -1.36 7.95
C ARG A 19 -6.47 -2.17 6.73
N VAL A 20 -5.50 -2.81 6.09
CA VAL A 20 -5.69 -3.71 4.95
C VAL A 20 -4.90 -4.99 5.16
N LYS A 21 -5.53 -6.12 4.87
CA LYS A 21 -4.88 -7.44 4.88
C LYS A 21 -4.59 -7.84 3.45
N GLY A 22 -3.37 -8.27 3.15
CA GLY A 22 -3.00 -8.67 1.80
C GLY A 22 -1.74 -9.53 1.78
N LYS A 23 -1.52 -10.18 0.65
CA LYS A 23 -0.28 -10.90 0.34
C LYS A 23 0.72 -9.92 -0.26
N VAL A 24 1.96 -9.97 0.21
CA VAL A 24 3.08 -9.23 -0.38
C VAL A 24 3.45 -9.87 -1.71
N VAL A 25 3.27 -9.15 -2.80
CA VAL A 25 3.61 -9.62 -4.15
C VAL A 25 4.93 -9.04 -4.68
N LYS A 26 5.34 -7.90 -4.13
CA LYS A 26 6.62 -7.25 -4.45
C LYS A 26 7.12 -6.47 -3.25
N TYR A 27 8.43 -6.51 -3.04
CA TYR A 27 9.12 -5.79 -1.97
C TYR A 27 10.39 -5.14 -2.54
N ASN A 28 10.51 -3.82 -2.39
CA ASN A 28 11.73 -3.08 -2.70
C ASN A 28 12.19 -2.32 -1.45
N ALA A 29 13.30 -2.73 -0.86
CA ALA A 29 13.82 -2.12 0.35
C ALA A 29 14.62 -0.84 0.07
N ASN A 30 14.66 0.06 1.04
CA ASN A 30 15.58 1.20 1.11
C ASN A 30 15.56 2.17 -0.10
N ILE A 31 14.42 2.35 -0.77
CA ILE A 31 14.26 3.36 -1.80
C ILE A 31 13.78 4.65 -1.15
N MET A 32 14.58 5.72 -1.26
CA MET A 32 14.33 7.01 -0.60
C MET A 32 14.18 6.87 0.93
N GLY A 33 14.98 5.98 1.54
CA GLY A 33 14.98 5.76 2.99
C GLY A 33 13.78 5.01 3.54
N ARG A 34 12.93 4.42 2.69
CA ARG A 34 11.75 3.63 3.10
C ARG A 34 11.63 2.34 2.29
N ASN A 35 10.84 1.39 2.78
CA ASN A 35 10.52 0.17 2.06
C ASN A 35 9.22 0.34 1.28
N TRP A 36 9.15 -0.26 0.10
CA TRP A 36 8.02 -0.22 -0.82
C TRP A 36 7.46 -1.62 -0.99
N ILE A 37 6.21 -1.80 -0.59
CA ILE A 37 5.55 -3.08 -0.46
C ILE A 37 4.30 -3.03 -1.35
N HIS A 38 4.16 -3.98 -2.26
CA HIS A 38 2.93 -4.15 -3.03
C HIS A 38 2.07 -5.23 -2.38
N LEU A 39 0.84 -4.88 -2.02
CA LEU A 39 -0.14 -5.78 -1.41
C LEU A 39 -1.29 -6.08 -2.37
N GLN A 40 -1.64 -7.35 -2.45
CA GLN A 40 -2.84 -7.84 -3.16
C GLN A 40 -3.64 -8.75 -2.24
N ASP A 41 -4.95 -8.56 -2.20
CA ASP A 41 -5.88 -9.38 -1.40
C ASP A 41 -6.85 -10.20 -2.26
N GLY A 42 -6.71 -10.14 -3.59
CA GLY A 42 -7.59 -10.79 -4.56
C GLY A 42 -8.79 -9.96 -4.99
N THR A 43 -8.93 -8.72 -4.48
CA THR A 43 -9.96 -7.78 -4.91
C THR A 43 -9.42 -6.72 -5.89
N GLY A 44 -10.33 -6.05 -6.59
CA GLY A 44 -10.02 -4.98 -7.54
C GLY A 44 -9.80 -5.48 -8.96
N GLU A 45 -9.67 -4.54 -9.89
CA GLU A 45 -9.39 -4.81 -11.30
C GLU A 45 -7.97 -4.35 -11.64
N LYS A 46 -7.54 -4.56 -12.89
CA LYS A 46 -6.22 -4.11 -13.34
C LYS A 46 -6.03 -2.61 -13.07
N GLY A 47 -5.12 -2.29 -12.15
CA GLY A 47 -4.81 -0.92 -11.72
C GLY A 47 -5.47 -0.48 -10.41
N SER A 48 -6.37 -1.28 -9.84
CA SER A 48 -6.94 -1.11 -8.50
C SER A 48 -6.84 -2.37 -7.63
N ASN A 49 -6.12 -3.40 -8.11
CA ASN A 49 -5.90 -4.67 -7.44
C ASN A 49 -4.55 -4.78 -6.73
N ASP A 50 -3.74 -3.74 -6.80
CA ASP A 50 -2.38 -3.68 -6.26
C ASP A 50 -2.20 -2.38 -5.47
N LEU A 51 -2.12 -2.49 -4.15
CA LEU A 51 -1.92 -1.34 -3.28
C LEU A 51 -0.44 -1.20 -2.95
N THR A 52 0.13 -0.06 -3.31
CA THR A 52 1.49 0.31 -2.85
C THR A 52 1.42 0.81 -1.42
N VAL A 53 2.30 0.27 -0.58
CA VAL A 53 2.44 0.58 0.84
C VAL A 53 3.89 0.94 1.12
N THR A 54 4.12 2.03 1.86
CA THR A 54 5.45 2.39 2.36
C THR A 54 5.55 2.14 3.86
N SER A 55 6.69 1.62 4.29
CA SER A 55 6.94 1.29 5.70
C SER A 55 8.45 1.37 6.02
N ASP A 56 8.78 1.58 7.28
CA ASP A 56 10.15 1.39 7.80
C ASP A 56 10.41 -0.06 8.19
N GLN A 57 9.37 -0.88 8.33
CA GLN A 57 9.47 -2.29 8.68
C GLN A 57 9.75 -3.16 7.43
N PRO A 58 10.52 -4.25 7.58
CA PRO A 58 10.74 -5.18 6.50
C PRO A 58 9.49 -6.03 6.23
N ALA A 59 9.36 -6.51 5.00
CA ALA A 59 8.37 -7.50 4.59
C ALA A 59 9.02 -8.49 3.62
N ALA A 60 8.44 -9.68 3.46
CA ALA A 60 8.92 -10.66 2.50
C ALA A 60 7.84 -10.98 1.48
N VAL A 61 8.23 -11.14 0.21
CA VAL A 61 7.34 -11.60 -0.85
C VAL A 61 6.78 -12.97 -0.48
N GLY A 62 5.46 -13.13 -0.61
CA GLY A 62 4.75 -14.34 -0.24
C GLY A 62 4.04 -14.26 1.11
N ASP A 63 4.47 -13.37 2.00
CA ASP A 63 3.85 -13.20 3.32
C ASP A 63 2.45 -12.62 3.21
N VAL A 64 1.56 -13.07 4.10
CA VAL A 64 0.27 -12.42 4.33
C VAL A 64 0.42 -11.52 5.54
N VAL A 65 0.15 -10.23 5.37
CA VAL A 65 0.34 -9.21 6.40
C VAL A 65 -0.91 -8.36 6.55
N VAL A 66 -1.06 -7.75 7.72
CA VAL A 66 -1.94 -6.60 7.93
C VAL A 66 -1.08 -5.36 7.93
N ALA A 67 -1.37 -4.43 7.01
CA ALA A 67 -0.75 -3.13 6.95
C ALA A 67 -1.71 -2.07 7.50
N GLU A 68 -1.21 -1.23 8.40
CA GLU A 68 -1.94 -0.09 8.95
C GLU A 68 -1.18 1.20 8.64
N GLY A 69 -1.75 2.09 7.83
CA GLY A 69 -1.08 3.33 7.45
C GLY A 69 -2.05 4.40 6.97
N VAL A 70 -1.51 5.55 6.58
CA VAL A 70 -2.29 6.72 6.16
C VAL A 70 -2.54 6.65 4.66
N VAL A 71 -3.79 6.79 4.21
CA VAL A 71 -4.10 6.85 2.77
C VAL A 71 -3.68 8.21 2.22
N ALA A 72 -2.81 8.21 1.23
CA ALA A 72 -2.47 9.36 0.42
C ALA A 72 -2.92 9.14 -1.03
N ILE A 73 -3.38 10.20 -1.68
CA ILE A 73 -3.86 10.17 -3.06
C ILE A 73 -3.06 11.15 -3.92
N ASP A 74 -3.03 10.90 -5.22
CA ASP A 74 -2.38 11.74 -6.23
C ASP A 74 -0.94 12.15 -5.87
N GLN A 75 -0.17 11.18 -5.35
CA GLN A 75 1.21 11.39 -4.94
C GLN A 75 2.14 11.37 -6.15
N ASP A 76 2.75 12.52 -6.43
CA ASP A 76 3.80 12.67 -7.43
C ASP A 76 5.17 12.71 -6.73
N LEU A 77 6.00 11.70 -7.02
CA LEU A 77 7.37 11.59 -6.47
C LEU A 77 8.43 12.00 -7.50
N GLY A 78 8.01 12.58 -8.63
CA GLY A 78 8.89 12.98 -9.73
C GLY A 78 9.35 11.80 -10.58
N SER A 79 10.10 12.11 -11.64
CA SER A 79 10.70 11.12 -12.56
C SER A 79 9.72 10.10 -13.16
N GLY A 80 8.43 10.45 -13.23
CA GLY A 80 7.36 9.58 -13.74
C GLY A 80 6.71 8.64 -12.72
N TYR A 81 7.07 8.74 -11.43
CA TYR A 81 6.47 7.96 -10.36
C TYR A 81 5.25 8.68 -9.77
N PHE A 82 4.08 8.40 -10.35
CA PHE A 82 2.80 8.89 -9.87
C PHE A 82 1.95 7.76 -9.28
N TYR A 83 1.42 7.97 -8.08
CA TYR A 83 0.57 7.01 -7.39
C TYR A 83 -0.80 7.65 -7.14
N LYS A 84 -1.83 7.10 -7.79
CA LYS A 84 -3.22 7.53 -7.56
C LYS A 84 -3.66 7.29 -6.12
N VAL A 85 -3.26 6.15 -5.54
CA VAL A 85 -3.50 5.80 -4.15
C VAL A 85 -2.26 5.07 -3.61
N ILE A 86 -1.82 5.47 -2.43
CA ILE A 86 -0.70 4.85 -1.71
C ILE A 86 -0.99 4.86 -0.21
N LEU A 87 -0.54 3.83 0.49
CA LEU A 87 -0.58 3.78 1.95
C LEU A 87 0.79 4.18 2.51
N GLU A 88 0.85 5.29 3.24
CA GLU A 88 2.09 5.82 3.77
C GLU A 88 2.33 5.47 5.24
N LYS A 89 3.62 5.35 5.60
CA LYS A 89 4.10 5.15 6.98
C LYS A 89 3.41 3.99 7.69
N ALA A 90 3.20 2.91 6.95
CA ALA A 90 2.43 1.80 7.46
C ALA A 90 3.22 0.98 8.48
N THR A 91 2.54 0.49 9.52
CA THR A 91 3.03 -0.61 10.34
C THR A 91 2.61 -1.94 9.72
N ILE A 92 3.49 -2.93 9.79
CA ILE A 92 3.31 -4.25 9.19
C ILE A 92 3.25 -5.29 10.31
N GLU A 93 2.13 -6.00 10.36
CA GLU A 93 1.91 -7.13 11.26
C GLU A 93 1.79 -8.41 10.43
N LYS A 94 2.75 -9.33 10.63
CA LYS A 94 2.72 -10.63 9.95
C LYS A 94 1.66 -11.53 10.60
N GLN A 95 0.89 -12.23 9.76
CA GLN A 95 -0.12 -13.19 10.16
C GLN A 95 0.42 -14.62 10.14
#